data_AF-A0A7Y8JXW9-F1
#
_entry.id   AF-A0A7Y8JXW9-F1
#
_cell.length_a   1.000
_cell.length_b   1.000
_cell.length_c   1.000
_cell.angle_alpha   90.00
_cell.angle_beta   90.00
_cell.angle_gamma   90.00
#
_symmetry.space_group_name_H-M   'P 1'
#
loop_
_entity.id
_entity.type
_entity.pdbx_description
1 polymer ?
#
loop_
_entity_poly.entity_id
_entity_poly.type
_entity_poly.pdbx_seq_one_letter_code
_entity_poly.pdbx_strand_id
1 'polypeptide(L)'
;MQTAQTRLLALALIEIRTLLADYLGSDVDAPMSVRVAAHLAYALHNEAEAAYGNADFQLECATQKICAIDQVLGVSDGAELLSRFDVEDQINPGASST
;
A
#
# COMPACT_ATOMS: atom_id res chain seq x y z
N MET A 1 19.45 3.89 -2.25
CA MET A 1 19.86 4.16 -0.84
C MET A 1 18.69 4.82 -0.14
N GLN A 2 18.21 4.29 0.99
CA GLN A 2 16.99 4.82 1.60
C GLN A 2 17.21 6.21 2.19
N THR A 3 16.36 7.16 1.78
CA THR A 3 16.44 8.54 2.25
C THR A 3 15.68 8.71 3.57
N ALA A 4 15.96 9.78 4.31
CA ALA A 4 15.16 10.12 5.49
C ALA A 4 13.68 10.31 5.14
N GLN A 5 13.40 10.83 3.94
CA GLN A 5 12.06 10.99 3.38
C GLN A 5 11.37 9.63 3.20
N THR A 6 12.04 8.67 2.57
CA THR A 6 11.50 7.30 2.38
C THR A 6 11.16 6.65 3.73
N ARG A 7 12.07 6.74 4.71
CA ARG A 7 11.86 6.16 6.04
C ARG A 7 10.71 6.83 6.80
N LEU A 8 10.54 8.15 6.66
CA LEU A 8 9.43 8.86 7.29
C LEU A 8 8.08 8.44 6.68
N LEU A 9 7.99 8.35 5.35
CA LEU A 9 6.77 7.91 4.67
C LEU A 9 6.42 6.46 5.02
N ALA A 10 7.41 5.58 5.05
CA ALA A 10 7.24 4.19 5.48
C ALA A 10 6.72 4.09 6.92
N LEU A 11 7.32 4.85 7.84
CA LEU A 11 6.89 4.88 9.24
C LEU A 11 5.46 5.41 9.38
N ALA A 12 5.10 6.45 8.62
CA ALA A 12 3.73 6.98 8.61
C ALA A 12 2.71 5.92 8.14
N LEU A 13 3.04 5.12 7.13
CA LEU A 13 2.14 4.06 6.66
C LEU A 13 1.98 2.94 7.71
N ILE A 14 3.06 2.57 8.39
CA ILE A 14 3.03 1.60 9.50
C ILE A 14 2.13 2.11 10.65
N GLU A 15 2.22 3.40 10.98
CA GLU A 15 1.36 4.01 12.00
C GLU A 15 -0.11 4.05 11.56
N ILE A 16 -0.40 4.45 10.33
CA ILE A 16 -1.76 4.46 9.77
C ILE A 16 -2.36 3.04 9.81
N ARG A 17 -1.61 2.01 9.43
CA ARG A 17 -2.04 0.61 9.54
C ARG A 17 -2.42 0.27 10.99
N THR A 18 -1.61 0.70 11.96
CA THR A 18 -1.87 0.44 13.38
C THR A 18 -3.17 1.11 13.84
N LEU A 19 -3.39 2.36 13.46
CA LEU A 19 -4.62 3.10 13.76
C LEU A 19 -5.85 2.50 13.07
N LEU A 20 -5.67 1.84 11.93
CA LEU A 20 -6.74 1.24 11.14
C LEU A 20 -6.95 -0.26 11.41
N ALA A 21 -6.21 -0.87 12.33
CA ALA A 21 -6.19 -2.32 12.52
C ALA A 21 -7.59 -2.92 12.80
N ASP A 22 -8.44 -2.20 13.53
CA ASP A 22 -9.80 -2.64 13.88
C ASP A 22 -10.78 -2.61 12.69
N TYR A 23 -10.37 -2.06 11.53
CA TYR A 23 -11.21 -1.96 10.34
C TYR A 23 -10.90 -3.02 9.26
N LEU A 24 -10.10 -4.03 9.61
CA LEU A 24 -9.79 -5.16 8.71
C LEU A 24 -10.89 -6.22 8.72
N GLY A 25 -11.15 -6.80 7.56
CA GLY A 25 -12.15 -7.85 7.36
C GLY A 25 -13.36 -7.43 6.52
N SER A 26 -14.12 -8.44 6.09
CA SER A 26 -15.29 -8.29 5.21
C SER A 26 -16.54 -7.77 5.94
N ASP A 27 -16.63 -7.96 7.25
CA ASP A 27 -17.87 -7.77 8.03
C ASP A 27 -17.80 -6.60 9.03
N VAL A 28 -16.80 -5.72 8.88
CA VAL A 28 -16.66 -4.53 9.72
C VAL A 28 -17.74 -3.51 9.37
N ASP A 29 -18.49 -3.06 10.37
CA ASP A 29 -19.45 -1.97 10.27
C ASP A 29 -18.74 -0.61 10.30
N ALA A 30 -18.21 -0.20 9.14
CA ALA A 30 -17.54 1.08 8.94
C ALA A 30 -17.74 1.57 7.49
N PRO A 31 -17.58 2.88 7.22
CA PRO A 31 -17.64 3.41 5.86
C PRO A 31 -16.66 2.66 4.93
N MET A 32 -17.10 2.34 3.71
CA MET A 32 -16.29 1.57 2.76
C MET A 32 -14.90 2.19 2.52
N SER A 33 -14.82 3.52 2.46
CA SER A 33 -13.55 4.24 2.30
C SER A 33 -12.56 3.98 3.44
N VAL A 34 -13.04 3.87 4.69
CA VAL A 34 -12.20 3.54 5.86
C VAL A 34 -11.71 2.10 5.76
N ARG A 35 -12.58 1.18 5.33
CA ARG A 35 -12.24 -0.24 5.15
C ARG A 35 -11.21 -0.43 4.03
N VAL A 36 -11.39 0.27 2.90
CA VAL A 36 -10.41 0.29 1.80
C VAL A 36 -9.07 0.81 2.30
N ALA A 37 -9.04 1.93 3.04
CA ALA A 37 -7.80 2.47 3.60
C ALA A 37 -7.11 1.46 4.54
N ALA A 38 -7.87 0.75 5.37
CA ALA A 38 -7.33 -0.26 6.27
C ALA A 38 -6.70 -1.42 5.49
N HIS A 39 -7.39 -1.94 4.47
CA HIS A 39 -6.88 -3.02 3.64
C HIS A 39 -5.68 -2.59 2.78
N LEU A 40 -5.63 -1.34 2.30
CA LEU A 40 -4.47 -0.79 1.59
C LEU A 40 -3.26 -0.66 2.52
N ALA A 41 -3.43 -0.09 3.70
CA ALA A 41 -2.37 0.02 4.70
C ALA A 41 -1.85 -1.36 5.12
N TYR A 42 -2.75 -2.36 5.19
CA TYR A 42 -2.37 -3.75 5.44
C TYR A 42 -1.74 -4.43 4.22
N ALA A 43 -2.14 -4.14 2.98
CA ALA A 43 -1.50 -4.73 1.80
C ALA A 43 -0.01 -4.31 1.71
N LEU A 44 0.29 -3.06 2.08
CA LEU A 44 1.60 -2.44 1.89
C LEU A 44 2.52 -2.49 3.13
N HIS A 45 2.08 -3.04 4.25
CA HIS A 45 2.84 -2.93 5.50
C HIS A 45 4.21 -3.62 5.46
N ASN A 46 4.33 -4.78 4.83
CA ASN A 46 5.62 -5.48 4.72
C ASN A 46 6.60 -4.66 3.90
N GLU A 47 6.12 -4.02 2.84
CA GLU A 47 6.91 -3.20 1.95
C GLU A 47 7.28 -1.85 2.61
N ALA A 48 6.41 -1.31 3.47
CA ALA A 48 6.76 -0.20 4.35
C ALA A 48 7.85 -0.59 5.37
N GLU A 49 7.75 -1.77 5.99
CA GLU A 49 8.81 -2.27 6.89
C GLU A 49 10.14 -2.44 6.16
N ALA A 50 10.12 -2.94 4.91
CA ALA A 50 11.31 -3.03 4.08
C ALA A 50 11.91 -1.64 3.75
N ALA A 51 11.05 -0.68 3.38
CA ALA A 51 11.41 0.72 3.16
C ALA A 51 11.86 1.45 4.46
N TYR A 52 11.54 0.92 5.63
CA TYR A 52 12.05 1.47 6.89
C TYR A 52 13.40 0.85 7.29
N GLY A 53 13.53 -0.47 7.12
CA GLY A 53 14.60 -1.31 7.66
C GLY A 53 15.74 -1.65 6.69
N ASN A 54 15.75 -1.12 5.47
CA ASN A 54 16.75 -1.46 4.44
C ASN A 54 16.71 -2.93 4.00
N ALA A 55 15.50 -3.50 3.92
CA ALA A 55 15.24 -4.78 3.27
C ALA A 55 14.68 -4.58 1.85
N ASP A 56 14.56 -5.67 1.09
CA ASP A 56 14.13 -5.63 -0.30
C ASP A 56 12.62 -5.37 -0.42
N PHE A 57 12.26 -4.29 -1.11
CA PHE A 57 10.87 -3.99 -1.46
C PHE A 57 10.38 -4.94 -2.57
N GLN A 58 9.35 -5.74 -2.27
CA GLN A 58 8.80 -6.72 -3.20
C GLN A 58 7.61 -6.12 -3.98
N LEU A 59 7.90 -5.37 -5.05
CA LEU A 59 6.89 -4.63 -5.82
C LEU A 59 5.77 -5.54 -6.36
N GLU A 60 6.11 -6.67 -6.96
CA GLU A 60 5.12 -7.62 -7.49
C GLU A 60 4.18 -8.15 -6.40
N CYS A 61 4.72 -8.42 -5.20
CA CYS A 61 3.95 -8.91 -4.07
C CYS A 61 2.99 -7.82 -3.54
N ALA A 62 3.44 -6.58 -3.44
CA ALA A 62 2.58 -5.44 -3.09
C ALA A 62 1.42 -5.26 -4.09
N THR A 63 1.72 -5.28 -5.39
CA THR A 63 0.71 -5.15 -6.45
C THR A 63 -0.34 -6.26 -6.37
N GLN A 64 0.08 -7.52 -6.17
CA GLN A 64 -0.84 -8.64 -5.99
C GLN A 64 -1.76 -8.47 -4.76
N LYS A 65 -1.21 -8.04 -3.63
CA LYS A 65 -2.00 -7.78 -2.41
C LYS A 65 -2.99 -6.63 -2.62
N ILE A 66 -2.60 -5.56 -3.32
CA ILE A 66 -3.50 -4.45 -3.64
C ILE A 66 -4.66 -4.94 -4.52
N CYS A 67 -4.40 -5.73 -5.56
CA CYS A 67 -5.47 -6.33 -6.39
C CYS A 67 -6.42 -7.23 -5.59
N ALA A 68 -5.94 -7.90 -4.54
CA ALA A 68 -6.78 -8.77 -3.71
C ALA A 68 -7.81 -7.99 -2.87
N ILE A 69 -7.56 -6.71 -2.58
CA ILE A 69 -8.49 -5.85 -1.81
C ILE A 69 -9.84 -5.75 -2.51
N ASP A 70 -9.81 -5.56 -3.83
CA ASP A 70 -10.99 -5.42 -4.67
C ASP A 70 -11.88 -6.68 -4.58
N GLN A 71 -11.29 -7.86 -4.48
CA GLN A 71 -12.00 -9.13 -4.30
C GLN A 71 -12.58 -9.28 -2.90
N VAL A 72 -11.86 -8.84 -1.87
CA VAL A 72 -12.29 -8.93 -0.46
C VAL A 72 -13.45 -7.99 -0.17
N LEU A 73 -13.42 -6.78 -0.72
CA LEU A 73 -14.37 -5.71 -0.42
C LEU A 73 -15.45 -5.51 -1.49
N GLY A 74 -15.29 -6.12 -2.67
CA GLY A 74 -16.21 -5.93 -3.80
C GLY A 74 -16.11 -4.53 -4.41
N VAL A 75 -14.90 -3.99 -4.50
CA VAL A 75 -14.60 -2.62 -4.98
C VAL A 75 -13.59 -2.63 -6.12
N SER A 76 -13.14 -1.45 -6.57
CA SER A 76 -12.12 -1.30 -7.64
C SER A 76 -11.00 -0.31 -7.28
N ASP A 77 -10.92 0.12 -6.02
CA ASP A 77 -9.96 1.12 -5.54
C ASP A 77 -8.50 0.65 -5.71
N GLY A 78 -8.24 -0.65 -5.54
CA GLY A 78 -6.92 -1.23 -5.73
C GLY A 78 -6.47 -1.15 -7.19
N ALA A 79 -7.32 -1.56 -8.12
CA ALA A 79 -7.07 -1.44 -9.55
C ALA A 79 -6.88 0.04 -9.99
N GLU A 80 -7.70 0.96 -9.47
CA GLU A 80 -7.56 2.39 -9.76
C GLU A 80 -6.21 2.95 -9.27
N LEU A 81 -5.78 2.58 -8.06
CA LEU A 81 -4.47 2.96 -7.55
C LEU A 81 -3.34 2.45 -8.45
N LEU A 82 -3.37 1.18 -8.85
CA LEU A 82 -2.32 0.59 -9.68
C LEU A 82 -2.29 1.18 -11.09
N SER A 83 -3.44 1.50 -11.67
CA SER A 83 -3.51 2.16 -12.98
C SER A 83 -2.78 3.52 -12.99
N ARG A 84 -2.83 4.27 -11.88
CA ARG A 84 -2.12 5.55 -11.75
C ARG A 84 -0.62 5.33 -11.63
N PHE A 85 -0.22 4.30 -10.88
CA PHE A 85 1.19 3.91 -10.74
C PHE A 85 1.80 3.49 -12.09
N ASP A 86 1.13 2.63 -12.86
CA ASP A 86 1.63 2.17 -14.17
C ASP A 86 1.80 3.31 -15.18
N VAL A 87 0.91 4.31 -15.15
CA VAL A 87 1.01 5.50 -16.00
C VAL A 87 2.23 6.35 -15.61
N GLU A 88 2.46 6.52 -14.31
CA GLU A 88 3.62 7.28 -13.81
C GLU A 88 4.96 6.57 -14.10
N ASP A 89 5.01 5.25 -13.96
CA ASP A 89 6.22 4.46 -14.25
C ASP A 89 6.56 4.48 -15.76
N GLN A 90 5.54 4.42 -16.63
CA GLN A 90 5.73 4.59 -18.08
C GLN A 90 6.22 5.98 -18.49
N ILE A 91 5.82 7.03 -17.75
CA ILE A 91 6.24 8.41 -18.01
C ILE A 91 7.65 8.68 -17.47
N ASN A 92 8.07 7.96 -16.42
CA ASN A 92 9.35 8.22 -15.75
C ASN A 92 10.11 6.94 -15.34
N PRO A 93 10.55 6.11 -16.30
CA PRO A 93 11.09 4.76 -16.06
C PRO A 93 12.43 4.72 -15.28
N GLY A 94 13.01 5.87 -14.94
CA GLY A 94 14.28 5.99 -14.22
C GLY A 94 14.17 6.49 -12.77
N ALA A 95 12.99 6.90 -12.30
CA ALA A 95 12.83 7.48 -10.96
C ALA A 95 12.83 6.42 -9.83
N SER A 96 12.62 5.15 -10.17
CA SER A 96 12.52 4.03 -9.23
C SER A 96 13.89 3.42 -8.87
N SER A 97 14.99 3.97 -9.40
CA SER A 97 16.36 3.44 -9.24
C SER A 97 17.34 4.49 -8.67
N THR A 98 17.10 5.01 -7.46
CA THR A 98 18.12 5.75 -6.68
C THR A 98 18.02 5.48 -5.19
#